data_AF-A0A1G1NIC8-F1
#
_entry.id   AF-A0A1G1NIC8-F1
#
_cell.length_a   1.000
_cell.length_b   1.000
_cell.length_c   1.000
_cell.angle_alpha   90.00
_cell.angle_beta   90.00
_cell.angle_gamma   90.00
#
_symmetry.space_group_name_H-M   'P 1'
#
loop_
_entity.id
_entity.type
_entity.pdbx_description
1 polymer ?
#
loop_
_entity_poly.entity_id
_entity_poly.type
_entity_poly.pdbx_seq_one_letter_code
_entity_poly.pdbx_strand_id
1 'polypeptide(L)'
;MAGNEGYDLKQVFEKALTESTTVKDIRLRTEEINSVIELLQELFESKFGGKDAPVVSTSVEGGSVVFRIFAANPAKVKPQKVQIKNYLLEEVKPRDIMDLNGLELEYDAEKSLYYVYKNDLELAPGEVRAFRVHVEDIWFVAQSILTDLRERASGILSRLEKSEYYAQAKAIGDSIFSRLDYIVTSQDDDSMSREQHIGLYRENVKTVAAIKEDIAKMEKILVTAGGPPAPEMLAKSRIKANEPTKTMTWIVIFLIVIFVGLLAGVLFFTWYSQTKISKEELLSARKNAFPESTAQKGKEEDKAGVPK
;
A
#
# COMPACT_ATOMS: atom_id res chain seq x y z
N MET A 1 -34.27 -5.48 7.28
CA MET A 1 -33.77 -4.18 6.80
C MET A 1 -32.34 -4.43 6.31
N ALA A 2 -32.19 -4.79 5.03
CA ALA A 2 -30.89 -5.00 4.40
C ALA A 2 -30.54 -3.72 3.64
N GLY A 3 -29.35 -3.17 3.88
CA GLY A 3 -28.87 -2.01 3.15
C GLY A 3 -28.79 -2.33 1.66
N ASN A 4 -29.32 -1.44 0.82
CA ASN A 4 -29.15 -1.50 -0.62
C ASN A 4 -27.66 -1.28 -0.96
N GLU A 5 -26.90 -2.36 -1.03
CA GLU A 5 -25.55 -2.35 -1.57
C GLU A 5 -25.63 -2.50 -3.09
N GLY A 6 -25.39 -1.41 -3.84
CA GLY A 6 -25.37 -1.38 -5.30
C GLY A 6 -26.47 -0.53 -5.94
N TYR A 7 -26.25 -0.12 -7.20
CA TYR A 7 -27.20 0.68 -7.99
C TYR A 7 -28.01 -0.20 -8.96
N ASP A 8 -29.28 0.15 -9.19
CA ASP A 8 -30.11 -0.41 -10.27
C ASP A 8 -29.68 0.20 -11.61
N LEU A 9 -29.62 -0.62 -12.67
CA LEU A 9 -29.30 -0.21 -14.04
C LEU A 9 -30.13 0.99 -14.50
N LYS A 10 -31.41 1.07 -14.11
CA LYS A 10 -32.27 2.22 -14.44
C LYS A 10 -31.72 3.53 -13.88
N GLN A 11 -31.25 3.52 -12.63
CA GLN A 11 -30.67 4.71 -11.99
C GLN A 11 -29.35 5.11 -12.66
N VAL A 12 -28.55 4.13 -13.10
CA VAL A 12 -27.31 4.38 -13.84
C VAL A 12 -27.61 5.05 -15.19
N PHE A 13 -28.61 4.55 -15.91
CA PHE A 13 -29.03 5.10 -17.21
C PHE A 13 -29.67 6.49 -17.10
N GLU A 14 -30.55 6.71 -16.12
CA GLU A 14 -31.17 8.01 -15.88
C GLU A 14 -30.13 9.09 -15.51
N LYS A 15 -29.12 8.73 -14.72
CA LYS A 15 -28.00 9.65 -14.40
C LYS A 15 -27.28 10.11 -15.68
N ALA A 16 -26.98 9.17 -16.58
CA ALA A 16 -26.28 9.45 -17.83
C ALA A 16 -27.05 10.40 -18.78
N LEU A 17 -28.39 10.36 -18.75
CA LEU A 17 -29.27 11.07 -19.68
C LEU A 17 -29.67 12.51 -19.30
N THR A 18 -29.19 13.04 -18.18
CA THR A 18 -29.52 14.43 -17.75
C THR A 18 -28.93 15.52 -18.67
N GLU A 19 -29.44 16.77 -18.64
CA GLU A 19 -28.96 17.85 -19.52
C GLU A 19 -27.56 18.39 -19.10
N SER A 20 -26.78 18.89 -20.07
CA SER A 20 -25.37 19.30 -19.92
C SER A 20 -25.08 20.68 -20.53
N THR A 21 -24.18 21.43 -19.90
CA THR A 21 -23.81 22.80 -20.31
C THR A 21 -22.39 22.95 -20.87
N THR A 22 -21.50 21.93 -20.79
CA THR A 22 -20.11 22.05 -21.27
C THR A 22 -19.65 20.86 -22.14
N VAL A 23 -18.66 21.09 -23.01
CA VAL A 23 -18.09 20.06 -23.91
C VAL A 23 -17.44 18.91 -23.12
N LYS A 24 -16.79 19.20 -21.98
CA LYS A 24 -16.22 18.19 -21.08
C LYS A 24 -17.32 17.29 -20.49
N ASP A 25 -18.42 17.89 -20.07
CA ASP A 25 -19.58 17.16 -19.54
C ASP A 25 -20.27 16.30 -20.61
N ILE A 26 -20.37 16.80 -21.85
CA ILE A 26 -20.91 16.03 -22.99
C ILE A 26 -20.06 14.79 -23.26
N ARG A 27 -18.73 14.92 -23.22
CA ARG A 27 -17.82 13.79 -23.46
C ARG A 27 -17.87 12.74 -22.36
N LEU A 28 -17.84 13.18 -21.10
CA LEU A 28 -17.97 12.29 -19.95
C LEU A 28 -19.27 11.48 -20.02
N ARG A 29 -20.39 12.14 -20.39
CA ARG A 29 -21.67 11.45 -20.60
C ARG A 29 -21.66 10.51 -21.80
N THR A 30 -20.93 10.85 -22.87
CA THR A 30 -20.77 9.97 -24.04
C THR A 30 -20.03 8.69 -23.66
N GLU A 31 -19.00 8.79 -22.83
CA GLU A 31 -18.29 7.64 -22.26
C GLU A 31 -19.21 6.83 -21.32
N GLU A 32 -20.02 7.49 -20.48
CA GLU A 32 -21.03 6.82 -19.66
C GLU A 32 -22.04 6.05 -20.53
N ILE A 33 -22.58 6.66 -21.58
CA ILE A 33 -23.54 6.04 -22.49
C ILE A 33 -22.90 4.86 -23.23
N ASN A 34 -21.69 5.03 -23.76
CA ASN A 34 -20.96 3.95 -24.44
C ASN A 34 -20.70 2.79 -23.49
N SER A 35 -20.33 3.05 -22.23
CA SER A 35 -20.15 1.99 -21.23
C SER A 35 -21.44 1.23 -20.92
N VAL A 36 -22.60 1.91 -20.93
CA VAL A 36 -23.90 1.26 -20.78
C VAL A 36 -24.26 0.46 -22.04
N ILE A 37 -23.89 0.93 -23.23
CA ILE A 37 -24.12 0.19 -24.49
C ILE A 37 -23.24 -1.06 -24.54
N GLU A 38 -21.96 -0.96 -24.18
CA GLU A 38 -21.05 -2.11 -24.06
C GLU A 38 -21.56 -3.13 -23.05
N LEU A 39 -22.03 -2.66 -21.88
CA LEU A 39 -22.72 -3.51 -20.91
C LEU A 39 -23.92 -4.23 -21.54
N LEU A 40 -24.80 -3.51 -22.23
CA LEU A 40 -25.99 -4.11 -22.84
C LEU A 40 -25.60 -5.13 -23.92
N GLN A 41 -24.53 -4.89 -24.67
CA GLN A 41 -23.98 -5.85 -25.63
C GLN A 41 -23.41 -7.08 -24.92
N GLU A 42 -22.60 -6.91 -23.88
CA GLU A 42 -21.97 -8.01 -23.14
C GLU A 42 -23.04 -8.85 -22.39
N LEU A 43 -24.08 -8.21 -21.83
CA LEU A 43 -25.26 -8.87 -21.28
C LEU A 43 -26.05 -9.62 -22.36
N PHE A 44 -26.18 -9.07 -23.56
CA PHE A 44 -26.85 -9.71 -24.69
C PHE A 44 -26.06 -10.93 -25.19
N GLU A 45 -24.75 -10.80 -25.35
CA GLU A 45 -23.85 -11.89 -25.74
C GLU A 45 -23.84 -13.02 -24.70
N SER A 46 -23.86 -12.70 -23.40
CA SER A 46 -23.99 -13.70 -22.33
C SER A 46 -25.37 -14.39 -22.32
N LYS A 47 -26.45 -13.62 -22.48
CA LYS A 47 -27.84 -14.14 -22.55
C LYS A 47 -28.08 -15.08 -23.73
N PHE A 48 -27.41 -14.88 -24.86
CA PHE A 48 -27.59 -15.67 -26.09
C PHE A 48 -26.45 -16.66 -26.38
N GLY A 49 -25.29 -16.51 -25.74
CA GLY A 49 -24.11 -17.37 -25.94
C GLY A 49 -24.07 -18.65 -25.09
N GLY A 50 -25.08 -18.89 -24.24
CA GLY A 50 -25.23 -20.14 -23.48
C GLY A 50 -24.21 -20.35 -22.36
N LYS A 51 -23.57 -19.30 -21.85
CA LYS A 51 -22.72 -19.34 -20.66
C LYS A 51 -23.39 -18.62 -19.50
N ASP A 52 -23.70 -19.35 -18.44
CA ASP A 52 -24.21 -18.85 -17.15
C ASP A 52 -23.13 -18.07 -16.34
N ALA A 53 -22.25 -17.34 -17.03
CA ALA A 53 -21.15 -16.59 -16.42
C ALA A 53 -21.52 -15.11 -16.25
N PRO A 54 -21.24 -14.51 -15.08
CA PRO A 54 -21.45 -13.09 -14.84
C PRO A 54 -20.61 -12.25 -15.81
N VAL A 55 -21.19 -11.11 -16.21
CA VAL A 55 -20.66 -10.18 -17.20
C VAL A 55 -20.09 -8.98 -16.47
N VAL A 56 -18.80 -8.69 -16.62
CA VAL A 56 -18.09 -7.66 -15.84
C VAL A 56 -17.45 -6.63 -16.78
N SER A 57 -18.17 -5.54 -17.03
CA SER A 57 -17.66 -4.37 -17.77
C SER A 57 -17.12 -3.31 -16.80
N THR A 58 -15.83 -2.97 -16.94
CA THR A 58 -15.15 -1.90 -16.20
C THR A 58 -15.10 -0.64 -17.06
N SER A 59 -15.52 0.50 -16.52
CA SER A 59 -15.50 1.79 -17.22
C SER A 59 -15.27 2.94 -16.24
N VAL A 60 -14.46 3.92 -16.63
CA VAL A 60 -13.91 4.96 -15.74
C VAL A 60 -14.69 6.29 -15.83
N GLU A 61 -14.85 7.03 -14.72
CA GLU A 61 -15.52 8.35 -14.62
C GLU A 61 -14.50 9.44 -14.19
N GLY A 62 -14.75 10.73 -14.47
CA GLY A 62 -13.76 11.82 -14.26
C GLY A 62 -13.46 12.17 -12.78
N GLY A 63 -12.17 12.35 -12.45
CA GLY A 63 -11.66 12.73 -11.12
C GLY A 63 -11.31 11.57 -10.19
N SER A 64 -11.79 10.35 -10.49
CA SER A 64 -11.48 9.11 -9.77
C SER A 64 -11.71 7.91 -10.68
N VAL A 65 -10.82 6.92 -10.68
CA VAL A 65 -11.03 5.70 -11.46
C VAL A 65 -12.10 4.84 -10.81
N VAL A 66 -13.30 4.90 -11.36
CA VAL A 66 -14.40 4.04 -10.92
C VAL A 66 -14.33 2.75 -11.73
N PHE A 67 -14.23 1.60 -11.07
CA PHE A 67 -14.43 0.31 -11.70
C PHE A 67 -15.89 -0.07 -11.53
N ARG A 68 -16.65 -0.05 -12.62
CA ARG A 68 -18.00 -0.62 -12.63
C ARG A 68 -17.90 -2.13 -12.73
N ILE A 69 -18.72 -2.82 -11.95
CA ILE A 69 -18.77 -4.28 -11.92
C ILE A 69 -20.23 -4.67 -11.90
N PHE A 70 -20.63 -5.53 -12.82
CA PHE A 70 -22.03 -5.90 -12.96
C PHE A 70 -22.22 -7.37 -12.62
N ALA A 71 -23.33 -7.66 -11.98
CA ALA A 71 -23.78 -9.02 -11.73
C ALA A 71 -25.25 -9.10 -12.11
N ALA A 72 -25.61 -10.09 -12.92
CA ALA A 72 -26.95 -10.26 -13.43
C ALA A 72 -27.44 -11.68 -13.16
N ASN A 73 -28.70 -11.81 -12.73
CA ASN A 73 -29.40 -13.09 -12.74
C ASN A 73 -30.19 -13.21 -14.05
N PRO A 74 -29.77 -14.06 -14.99
CA PRO A 74 -30.45 -14.19 -16.26
C PRO A 74 -31.81 -14.89 -16.16
N ALA A 75 -32.08 -15.64 -15.08
CA ALA A 75 -33.30 -16.41 -14.89
C ALA A 75 -34.52 -15.51 -14.72
N LYS A 76 -35.62 -15.85 -15.39
CA LYS A 76 -36.87 -15.07 -15.35
C LYS A 76 -37.77 -15.40 -14.15
N VAL A 77 -37.49 -16.51 -13.46
CA VAL A 77 -38.42 -17.10 -12.49
C VAL A 77 -37.79 -17.57 -11.17
N LYS A 78 -36.45 -17.69 -11.08
CA LYS A 78 -35.78 -18.18 -9.86
C LYS A 78 -34.64 -17.25 -9.42
N PRO A 79 -34.50 -16.99 -8.11
CA PRO A 79 -33.31 -16.33 -7.59
C PRO A 79 -32.08 -17.21 -7.80
N GLN A 80 -30.92 -16.59 -7.96
CA GLN A 80 -29.65 -17.26 -8.15
C GLN A 80 -28.58 -16.60 -7.28
N LYS A 81 -27.62 -17.42 -6.81
CA LYS A 81 -26.41 -16.93 -6.17
C LYS A 81 -25.33 -16.75 -7.22
N VAL A 82 -24.80 -15.54 -7.34
CA VAL A 82 -23.75 -15.17 -8.28
C VAL A 82 -22.46 -14.93 -7.51
N GLN A 83 -21.34 -15.36 -8.08
CA GLN A 83 -20.00 -15.08 -7.56
C GLN A 83 -19.37 -13.97 -8.40
N ILE A 84 -18.94 -12.89 -7.75
CA ILE A 84 -18.21 -11.80 -8.40
C ILE A 84 -16.73 -12.01 -8.12
N LYS A 85 -15.89 -11.94 -9.16
CA LYS A 85 -14.44 -11.83 -9.04
C LYS A 85 -13.91 -11.01 -10.21
N ASN A 86 -13.33 -9.84 -9.92
CA ASN A 86 -12.72 -8.97 -10.92
C ASN A 86 -11.34 -8.50 -10.45
N TYR A 87 -10.33 -8.60 -11.32
CA TYR A 87 -8.99 -8.13 -11.02
C TYR A 87 -8.89 -6.62 -11.26
N LEU A 88 -8.25 -5.92 -10.34
CA LEU A 88 -7.88 -4.52 -10.52
C LEU A 88 -6.61 -4.41 -11.36
N LEU A 89 -6.33 -3.22 -11.87
CA LEU A 89 -5.10 -2.94 -12.61
C LEU A 89 -3.87 -3.09 -11.70
N GLU A 90 -2.73 -3.47 -12.31
CA GLU A 90 -1.48 -3.78 -11.60
C GLU A 90 -0.95 -2.64 -10.74
N GLU A 91 -1.28 -1.40 -11.10
CA GLU A 91 -0.83 -0.21 -10.39
C GLU A 91 -1.61 0.04 -9.09
N VAL A 92 -2.82 -0.51 -8.96
CA VAL A 92 -3.76 -0.21 -7.86
C VAL A 92 -3.36 -0.93 -6.59
N LYS A 93 -3.19 -0.17 -5.50
CA LYS A 93 -2.92 -0.69 -4.15
C LYS A 93 -4.10 -0.43 -3.21
N PRO A 94 -4.18 -1.12 -2.06
CA PRO A 94 -5.29 -0.95 -1.11
C PRO A 94 -5.47 0.48 -0.61
N ARG A 95 -4.38 1.23 -0.49
CA ARG A 95 -4.40 2.64 -0.07
C ARG A 95 -5.01 3.59 -1.10
N ASP A 96 -5.02 3.18 -2.37
CA ASP A 96 -5.52 3.96 -3.49
C ASP A 96 -7.02 3.69 -3.70
N ILE A 97 -7.59 2.68 -3.02
CA ILE A 97 -9.01 2.34 -3.08
C ILE A 97 -9.77 3.20 -2.06
N MET A 98 -10.69 4.01 -2.55
CA MET A 98 -11.53 4.91 -1.74
C MET A 98 -12.81 4.23 -1.24
N ASP A 99 -13.47 3.44 -2.09
CA ASP A 99 -14.69 2.70 -1.75
C ASP A 99 -14.80 1.40 -2.55
N LEU A 100 -15.10 0.29 -1.88
CA LEU A 100 -15.35 -1.02 -2.48
C LEU A 100 -16.84 -1.29 -2.76
N ASN A 101 -17.73 -0.44 -2.23
CA ASN A 101 -19.17 -0.47 -2.44
C ASN A 101 -19.82 -1.83 -2.14
N GLY A 102 -19.42 -2.45 -1.02
CA GLY A 102 -19.93 -3.75 -0.58
C GLY A 102 -19.28 -4.96 -1.23
N LEU A 103 -18.18 -4.78 -1.98
CA LEU A 103 -17.27 -5.85 -2.40
C LEU A 103 -16.13 -6.00 -1.39
N GLU A 104 -15.52 -7.19 -1.37
CA GLU A 104 -14.33 -7.50 -0.59
C GLU A 104 -13.08 -7.42 -1.48
N LEU A 105 -11.92 -7.15 -0.88
CA LEU A 105 -10.63 -7.03 -1.57
C LEU A 105 -9.68 -8.13 -1.10
N GLU A 106 -9.05 -8.82 -2.03
CA GLU A 106 -8.04 -9.84 -1.73
C GLU A 106 -6.86 -9.74 -2.70
N TYR A 107 -5.70 -10.28 -2.29
CA TYR A 107 -4.49 -10.29 -3.11
C TYR A 107 -4.23 -11.69 -3.69
N ASP A 108 -4.05 -11.76 -5.00
CA ASP A 108 -3.63 -12.97 -5.70
C ASP A 108 -2.10 -12.95 -5.83
N ALA A 109 -1.42 -13.77 -5.02
CA ALA A 109 0.04 -13.84 -4.98
C ALA A 109 0.66 -14.40 -6.27
N GLU A 110 -0.05 -15.25 -7.01
CA GLU A 110 0.44 -15.84 -8.26
C GLU A 110 0.46 -14.80 -9.38
N LYS A 111 -0.62 -14.00 -9.45
CA LYS A 111 -0.75 -12.93 -10.45
C LYS A 111 -0.13 -11.61 -10.02
N SER A 112 0.18 -11.48 -8.74
CA SER A 112 0.61 -10.23 -8.10
C SER A 112 -0.38 -9.08 -8.31
N LEU A 113 -1.68 -9.39 -8.26
CA LEU A 113 -2.77 -8.43 -8.50
C LEU A 113 -3.78 -8.47 -7.36
N TYR A 114 -4.31 -7.30 -7.03
CA TYR A 114 -5.52 -7.23 -6.21
C TYR A 114 -6.75 -7.56 -7.04
N TYR A 115 -7.72 -8.19 -6.40
CA TYR A 115 -9.02 -8.43 -6.99
C TYR A 115 -10.13 -8.13 -6.00
N VAL A 116 -11.24 -7.65 -6.52
CA VAL A 116 -12.46 -7.46 -5.76
C VAL A 116 -13.39 -8.64 -6.00
N TYR A 117 -14.06 -9.07 -4.95
CA TYR A 117 -14.93 -10.24 -5.01
C TYR A 117 -16.14 -10.11 -4.08
N LYS A 118 -17.16 -10.92 -4.36
CA LYS A 118 -18.28 -11.16 -3.45
C LYS A 118 -18.83 -12.55 -3.70
N ASN A 119 -18.84 -13.35 -2.65
CA ASN A 119 -19.40 -14.70 -2.69
C ASN A 119 -20.90 -14.65 -2.39
N ASP A 120 -21.64 -15.59 -2.97
CA ASP A 120 -23.06 -15.81 -2.65
C ASP A 120 -23.98 -14.59 -2.80
N LEU A 121 -23.72 -13.72 -3.78
CA LEU A 121 -24.62 -12.59 -4.06
C LEU A 121 -25.96 -13.12 -4.57
N GLU A 122 -26.99 -13.03 -3.74
CA GLU A 122 -28.34 -13.42 -4.11
C GLU A 122 -29.00 -12.32 -4.97
N LEU A 123 -29.36 -12.70 -6.19
CA LEU A 123 -30.04 -11.84 -7.16
C LEU A 123 -31.40 -12.41 -7.50
N ALA A 124 -32.44 -11.57 -7.46
CA ALA A 124 -33.79 -11.91 -7.86
C ALA A 124 -33.88 -12.18 -9.37
N PRO A 125 -34.95 -12.85 -9.85
CA PRO A 125 -35.08 -13.16 -11.26
C PRO A 125 -35.04 -11.89 -12.14
N GLY A 126 -34.11 -11.85 -13.10
CA GLY A 126 -33.92 -10.72 -14.00
C GLY A 126 -33.24 -9.51 -13.36
N GLU A 127 -32.81 -9.59 -12.10
CA GLU A 127 -32.12 -8.51 -11.41
C GLU A 127 -30.70 -8.32 -11.98
N VAL A 128 -30.33 -7.06 -12.20
CA VAL A 128 -28.97 -6.64 -12.50
C VAL A 128 -28.53 -5.67 -11.41
N ARG A 129 -27.40 -5.97 -10.77
CA ARG A 129 -26.81 -5.13 -9.72
C ARG A 129 -25.46 -4.61 -10.18
N ALA A 130 -25.28 -3.30 -10.08
CA ALA A 130 -24.03 -2.62 -10.40
C ALA A 130 -23.29 -2.20 -9.14
N PHE A 131 -22.02 -2.55 -9.05
CA PHE A 131 -21.08 -2.13 -8.02
C PHE A 131 -20.11 -1.12 -8.63
N ARG A 132 -19.76 -0.08 -7.86
CA ARG A 132 -18.81 0.95 -8.28
C ARG A 132 -17.65 0.97 -7.30
N VAL A 133 -16.49 0.45 -7.69
CA VAL A 133 -15.29 0.54 -6.87
C VAL A 133 -14.57 1.83 -7.20
N HIS A 134 -14.46 2.74 -6.24
CA HIS A 134 -13.81 4.04 -6.43
C HIS A 134 -12.32 3.92 -6.09
N VAL A 135 -11.47 4.25 -7.05
CA VAL A 135 -10.01 4.29 -6.89
C VAL A 135 -9.52 5.71 -7.17
N GLU A 136 -8.57 6.17 -6.37
CA GLU A 136 -7.89 7.44 -6.58
C GLU A 136 -7.20 7.45 -7.94
N ASP A 137 -7.14 8.63 -8.57
CA ASP A 137 -6.32 8.78 -9.76
C ASP A 137 -4.84 8.67 -9.38
N ILE A 138 -4.21 7.56 -9.75
CA ILE A 138 -2.79 7.27 -9.51
C ILE A 138 -1.95 7.23 -10.79
N TRP A 139 -2.55 7.46 -11.96
CA TRP A 139 -1.91 7.25 -13.27
C TRP A 139 -1.28 8.54 -13.80
N PHE A 140 -0.39 9.13 -13.01
CA PHE A 140 0.37 10.29 -13.42
C PHE A 140 1.77 10.24 -12.82
N VAL A 141 2.74 10.89 -13.48
CA VAL A 141 4.07 11.06 -12.89
C VAL A 141 4.05 12.31 -12.02
N ALA A 142 4.32 12.13 -10.73
CA ALA A 142 4.30 13.25 -9.79
C ALA A 142 5.25 14.38 -10.22
N GLN A 143 4.75 15.62 -10.20
CA GLN A 143 5.51 16.80 -10.63
C GLN A 143 6.84 16.98 -9.91
N SER A 144 6.92 16.57 -8.63
CA SER A 144 8.16 16.59 -7.86
C SER A 144 9.24 15.70 -8.47
N ILE A 145 8.87 14.52 -9.00
CA ILE A 145 9.81 13.62 -9.67
C ILE A 145 10.36 14.28 -10.94
N LEU A 146 9.48 14.88 -11.74
CA LEU A 146 9.87 15.54 -12.99
C LEU A 146 10.78 16.74 -12.73
N THR A 147 10.47 17.51 -11.67
CA THR A 147 11.27 18.66 -11.22
C THR A 147 12.65 18.21 -10.74
N ASP A 148 12.73 17.20 -9.87
CA ASP A 148 13.99 16.65 -9.39
C ASP A 148 14.91 16.18 -10.54
N LEU A 149 14.35 15.51 -11.55
CA LEU A 149 15.11 15.03 -12.71
C LEU A 149 15.63 16.21 -13.55
N ARG A 150 14.79 17.24 -13.77
CA ARG A 150 15.18 18.46 -14.47
C ARG A 150 16.32 19.17 -13.75
N GLU A 151 16.19 19.36 -12.45
CA GLU A 151 17.20 20.04 -11.62
C GLU A 151 18.53 19.30 -11.67
N ARG A 152 18.55 17.96 -11.55
CA ARG A 152 19.77 17.17 -11.66
C ARG A 152 20.44 17.33 -13.03
N ALA A 153 19.68 17.20 -14.12
CA ALA A 153 20.22 17.35 -15.46
C ALA A 153 20.80 18.78 -15.67
N SER A 154 20.08 19.82 -15.26
CA SER A 154 20.56 21.21 -15.34
C SER A 154 21.80 21.48 -14.48
N GLY A 155 21.88 20.87 -13.28
CA GLY A 155 23.00 21.01 -12.38
C GLY A 155 24.27 20.37 -12.94
N ILE A 156 24.15 19.24 -13.63
CA ILE A 156 25.27 18.60 -14.33
C ILE A 156 25.73 19.46 -15.52
N LEU A 157 24.80 19.97 -16.35
CA LEU A 157 25.14 20.85 -17.47
C LEU A 157 25.91 22.09 -17.03
N SER A 158 25.45 22.73 -15.96
CA SER A 158 26.07 23.95 -15.42
C SER A 158 27.53 23.71 -15.02
N ARG A 159 27.84 22.52 -14.48
CA ARG A 159 29.21 22.14 -14.09
C ARG A 159 30.09 21.81 -15.30
N LEU A 160 29.49 21.41 -16.41
CA LEU A 160 30.19 21.04 -17.64
C LEU A 160 30.38 22.20 -18.61
N GLU A 161 29.79 23.38 -18.38
CA GLU A 161 29.82 24.54 -19.30
C GLU A 161 31.21 24.91 -19.85
N LYS A 162 32.25 24.76 -19.03
CA LYS A 162 33.63 25.10 -19.40
C LYS A 162 34.48 23.88 -19.79
N SER A 163 33.88 22.71 -19.87
CA SER A 163 34.55 21.46 -20.26
C SER A 163 34.43 21.20 -21.76
N GLU A 164 35.37 20.45 -22.31
CA GLU A 164 35.30 19.95 -23.69
C GLU A 164 34.10 19.02 -23.93
N TYR A 165 33.54 18.46 -22.86
CA TYR A 165 32.39 17.55 -22.91
C TYR A 165 31.04 18.26 -22.93
N TYR A 166 31.00 19.60 -22.83
CA TYR A 166 29.76 20.36 -22.74
C TYR A 166 28.81 20.08 -23.90
N ALA A 167 29.31 20.07 -25.13
CA ALA A 167 28.47 19.86 -26.32
C ALA A 167 27.76 18.50 -26.29
N GLN A 168 28.47 17.44 -25.89
CA GLN A 168 27.90 16.10 -25.74
C GLN A 168 26.87 16.05 -24.62
N ALA A 169 27.19 16.63 -23.45
CA ALA A 169 26.27 16.66 -22.32
C ALA A 169 25.01 17.48 -22.62
N LYS A 170 25.16 18.61 -23.33
CA LYS A 170 24.06 19.47 -23.76
C LYS A 170 23.08 18.73 -24.66
N ALA A 171 23.56 17.95 -25.64
CA ALA A 171 22.69 17.17 -26.50
C ALA A 171 21.82 16.16 -25.71
N ILE A 172 22.41 15.51 -24.69
CA ILE A 172 21.68 14.61 -23.79
C ILE A 172 20.68 15.40 -22.93
N GLY A 173 21.10 16.54 -22.38
CA GLY A 173 20.26 17.43 -21.58
C GLY A 173 19.04 17.96 -22.33
N ASP A 174 19.21 18.45 -23.56
CA ASP A 174 18.12 18.94 -24.41
C ASP A 174 17.09 17.82 -24.68
N SER A 175 17.55 16.59 -24.93
CA SER A 175 16.68 15.41 -25.08
C SER A 175 15.94 15.05 -23.79
N ILE A 176 16.59 15.16 -22.62
CA ILE A 176 15.94 14.98 -21.31
C ILE A 176 14.84 16.04 -21.12
N PHE A 177 15.15 17.32 -21.33
CA PHE A 177 14.19 18.41 -21.11
C PHE A 177 12.97 18.28 -22.03
N SER A 178 13.18 17.98 -23.31
CA SER A 178 12.09 17.75 -24.26
C SER A 178 11.16 16.61 -23.83
N ARG A 179 11.71 15.47 -23.38
CA ARG A 179 10.89 14.36 -22.88
C ARG A 179 10.18 14.69 -21.57
N LEU A 180 10.80 15.46 -20.67
CA LEU A 180 10.14 15.92 -19.44
C LEU A 180 8.98 16.86 -19.76
N ASP A 181 9.16 17.81 -20.69
CA ASP A 181 8.11 18.73 -21.14
C ASP A 181 6.94 17.98 -21.80
N TYR A 182 7.26 16.96 -22.61
CA TYR A 182 6.26 16.08 -23.19
C TYR A 182 5.45 15.34 -22.12
N ILE A 183 6.09 14.76 -21.10
CA ILE A 183 5.38 14.06 -20.01
C ILE A 183 4.42 15.02 -19.31
N VAL A 184 4.88 16.21 -18.91
CA VAL A 184 4.05 17.22 -18.23
C VAL A 184 2.84 17.60 -19.10
N THR A 185 3.07 17.87 -20.38
CA THR A 185 2.00 18.34 -21.27
C THR A 185 1.00 17.24 -21.61
N SER A 186 1.48 16.02 -21.85
CA SER A 186 0.63 14.89 -22.26
C SER A 186 -0.25 14.37 -21.12
N GLN A 187 0.26 14.36 -19.88
CA GLN A 187 -0.52 13.86 -18.74
C GLN A 187 -1.65 14.81 -18.30
N ASP A 188 -1.57 16.09 -18.68
CA ASP A 188 -2.58 17.13 -18.44
C ASP A 188 -3.59 17.25 -19.60
N ASP A 189 -3.54 16.35 -20.59
CA ASP A 189 -4.48 16.34 -21.72
C ASP A 189 -5.85 15.74 -21.31
N ASP A 190 -6.74 16.63 -20.90
CA ASP A 190 -8.14 16.35 -20.57
C ASP A 190 -8.97 15.78 -21.76
N SER A 191 -8.42 15.75 -22.98
CA SER A 191 -9.07 15.22 -24.17
C SER A 191 -8.82 13.73 -24.42
N MET A 192 -8.05 13.05 -23.56
CA MET A 192 -7.79 11.62 -23.67
C MET A 192 -8.86 10.79 -22.94
N SER A 193 -9.21 9.61 -23.48
CA SER A 193 -9.98 8.62 -22.70
C SER A 193 -9.14 8.11 -21.54
N ARG A 194 -9.78 7.49 -20.55
CA ARG A 194 -9.02 7.00 -19.39
C ARG A 194 -8.09 5.84 -19.73
N GLU A 195 -8.53 4.92 -20.58
CA GLU A 195 -7.70 3.81 -21.04
C GLU A 195 -6.46 4.33 -21.76
N GLN A 196 -6.62 5.41 -22.53
CA GLN A 196 -5.50 6.12 -23.16
C GLN A 196 -4.60 6.78 -22.11
N HIS A 197 -5.16 7.40 -21.07
CA HIS A 197 -4.41 8.02 -19.98
C HIS A 197 -3.59 7.00 -19.18
N ILE A 198 -4.16 5.84 -18.86
CA ILE A 198 -3.47 4.70 -18.22
C ILE A 198 -2.34 4.18 -19.12
N GLY A 199 -2.61 4.04 -20.42
CA GLY A 199 -1.60 3.64 -21.41
C GLY A 199 -0.44 4.64 -21.49
N LEU A 200 -0.75 5.93 -21.56
CA LEU A 200 0.22 7.02 -21.56
C LEU A 200 1.04 7.04 -20.27
N TYR A 201 0.43 6.81 -19.10
CA TYR A 201 1.15 6.69 -17.84
C TYR A 201 2.21 5.58 -17.90
N ARG A 202 1.85 4.38 -18.40
CA ARG A 202 2.80 3.27 -18.54
C ARG A 202 3.96 3.61 -19.48
N GLU A 203 3.69 4.36 -20.55
CA GLU A 203 4.72 4.87 -21.44
C GLU A 203 5.61 5.91 -20.74
N ASN A 204 5.00 6.87 -20.03
CA ASN A 204 5.71 7.91 -19.30
C ASN A 204 6.61 7.32 -18.20
N VAL A 205 6.20 6.26 -17.52
CA VAL A 205 7.05 5.52 -16.56
C VAL A 205 8.30 4.96 -17.25
N LYS A 206 8.18 4.41 -18.46
CA LYS A 206 9.33 3.93 -19.25
C LYS A 206 10.23 5.10 -19.69
N THR A 207 9.62 6.21 -20.12
CA THR A 207 10.35 7.43 -20.50
C THR A 207 11.13 8.01 -19.33
N VAL A 208 10.55 8.02 -18.13
CA VAL A 208 11.23 8.43 -16.88
C VAL A 208 12.42 7.52 -16.58
N ALA A 209 12.29 6.21 -16.78
CA ALA A 209 13.41 5.28 -16.62
C ALA A 209 14.55 5.60 -17.60
N ALA A 210 14.24 5.84 -18.88
CA ALA A 210 15.23 6.23 -19.88
C ALA A 210 15.90 7.59 -19.55
N ILE A 211 15.14 8.57 -19.04
CA ILE A 211 15.69 9.85 -18.58
C ILE A 211 16.70 9.63 -17.44
N LYS A 212 16.39 8.74 -16.48
CA LYS A 212 17.32 8.42 -15.39
C LYS A 212 18.63 7.81 -15.91
N GLU A 213 18.55 6.94 -16.91
CA GLU A 213 19.74 6.37 -17.56
C GLU A 213 20.57 7.45 -18.27
N ASP A 214 19.91 8.40 -18.93
CA ASP A 214 20.60 9.51 -19.60
C ASP A 214 21.25 10.49 -18.62
N ILE A 215 20.61 10.76 -17.48
CA ILE A 215 21.24 11.50 -16.37
C ILE A 215 22.48 10.75 -15.87
N ALA A 216 22.39 9.43 -15.68
CA ALA A 216 23.55 8.62 -15.27
C ALA A 216 24.69 8.66 -16.30
N LYS A 217 24.40 8.78 -17.60
CA LYS A 217 25.42 9.02 -18.63
C LYS A 217 26.06 10.40 -18.47
N MET A 218 25.27 11.44 -18.22
CA MET A 218 25.79 12.79 -17.97
C MET A 218 26.66 12.84 -16.70
N GLU A 219 26.31 12.10 -15.65
CA GLU A 219 27.12 11.98 -14.44
C GLU A 219 28.48 11.32 -14.73
N LYS A 220 28.54 10.29 -15.57
CA LYS A 220 29.80 9.68 -16.02
C LYS A 220 30.66 10.67 -16.80
N ILE A 221 30.06 11.48 -17.67
CA ILE A 221 30.74 12.55 -18.39
C ILE A 221 31.32 13.57 -17.40
N LEU A 222 30.54 13.97 -16.39
CA LEU A 222 30.99 14.90 -15.34
C LEU A 222 32.21 14.38 -14.57
N VAL A 223 32.20 13.10 -14.19
CA VAL A 223 33.35 12.47 -13.52
C VAL A 223 34.58 12.43 -14.44
N THR A 224 34.39 12.16 -15.73
CA THR A 224 35.48 12.13 -16.72
C THR A 224 36.10 13.52 -16.90
N ALA A 225 35.29 14.57 -16.84
CA ALA A 225 35.71 15.96 -16.90
C ALA A 225 36.47 16.45 -15.64
N GLY A 226 36.73 15.57 -14.66
CA GLY A 226 37.38 15.91 -13.39
C GLY A 226 36.45 16.58 -12.38
N GLY A 227 35.14 16.62 -12.65
CA GLY A 227 34.14 17.09 -11.70
C GLY A 227 33.88 16.05 -10.61
N PRO A 228 33.60 16.45 -9.36
CA PRO A 228 33.09 15.51 -8.37
C PRO A 228 31.76 14.93 -8.90
N PRO A 229 31.49 13.63 -8.68
CA PRO A 229 30.19 13.07 -9.03
C PRO A 229 29.10 13.93 -8.42
N ALA A 230 28.00 14.12 -9.14
CA ALA A 230 26.84 14.79 -8.56
C ALA A 230 26.53 14.10 -7.23
N PRO A 231 26.49 14.83 -6.10
CA PRO A 231 26.31 14.20 -4.81
C PRO A 231 25.05 13.36 -4.88
N GLU A 232 25.09 12.13 -4.33
CA GLU A 232 23.93 11.27 -4.11
C GLU A 232 22.94 11.95 -3.13
N MET A 233 22.39 13.11 -3.49
CA MET A 233 21.39 13.84 -2.70
C MET A 233 20.04 13.10 -2.66
N LEU A 234 20.03 11.83 -3.04
CA LEU A 234 18.89 10.94 -3.16
C LEU A 234 18.92 9.74 -2.23
N ALA A 235 19.94 9.60 -1.39
CA ALA A 235 19.75 8.83 -0.15
C ALA A 235 18.70 9.51 0.77
N LYS A 236 18.32 10.77 0.48
CA LYS A 236 17.26 11.52 1.16
C LYS A 236 16.13 11.98 0.23
N SER A 237 15.94 11.36 -0.94
CA SER A 237 14.68 11.56 -1.65
C SER A 237 13.58 10.92 -0.82
N ARG A 238 12.53 11.69 -0.51
CA ARG A 238 11.38 11.29 0.32
C ARG A 238 10.48 10.28 -0.39
N ILE A 239 11.05 9.30 -1.09
CA ILE A 239 10.32 8.12 -1.54
C ILE A 239 10.29 7.16 -0.34
N LYS A 240 9.42 7.47 0.64
CA LYS A 240 8.81 6.43 1.45
C LYS A 240 7.83 5.68 0.54
N ALA A 241 8.37 4.86 -0.36
CA ALA A 241 7.70 3.61 -0.66
C ALA A 241 7.78 2.82 0.66
N ASN A 242 6.63 2.45 1.20
CA ASN A 242 6.51 1.70 2.44
C ASN A 242 7.07 0.29 2.26
N GLU A 243 8.38 0.17 2.19
CA GLU A 243 9.09 -1.03 2.58
C GLU A 243 9.24 -0.95 4.12
N PRO A 244 8.92 -2.01 4.87
CA PRO A 244 9.22 -2.06 6.30
C PRO A 244 10.71 -1.75 6.47
N THR A 245 11.00 -0.56 6.97
CA THR A 245 12.38 -0.14 7.20
C THR A 245 12.99 -1.18 8.13
N LYS A 246 14.18 -1.71 7.83
CA LYS A 246 14.81 -2.76 8.65
C LYS A 246 14.86 -2.42 10.15
N THR A 247 14.77 -1.13 10.51
CA THR A 247 14.60 -0.64 11.88
C THR A 247 13.29 -1.07 12.56
N MET A 248 12.15 -1.18 11.85
CA MET A 248 10.87 -1.59 12.44
C MET A 248 10.90 -3.08 12.83
N THR A 249 11.55 -3.93 12.02
CA THR A 249 11.75 -5.36 12.35
C THR A 249 12.62 -5.54 13.59
N TRP A 250 13.72 -4.77 13.72
CA TRP A 250 14.59 -4.84 14.90
C TRP A 250 13.92 -4.32 16.17
N ILE A 251 13.10 -3.27 16.09
CA ILE A 251 12.32 -2.77 17.23
C ILE A 251 11.34 -3.84 17.74
N VAL A 252 10.64 -4.53 16.84
CA VAL A 252 9.72 -5.62 17.21
C VAL A 252 10.48 -6.77 17.88
N ILE A 253 11.65 -7.16 17.35
CA ILE A 253 12.49 -8.19 17.96
C ILE A 253 12.93 -7.77 19.37
N PHE A 254 13.43 -6.55 19.54
CA PHE A 254 13.83 -6.05 20.86
C PHE A 254 12.67 -6.01 21.86
N LEU A 255 11.47 -5.63 21.42
CA LEU A 255 10.28 -5.60 22.27
C LEU A 255 9.90 -7.01 22.74
N ILE A 256 9.94 -8.01 21.86
CA ILE A 256 9.70 -9.42 22.22
C ILE A 256 10.74 -9.93 23.21
N VAL A 257 12.03 -9.66 22.96
CA VAL A 257 13.12 -10.10 23.86
C VAL A 257 12.99 -9.47 25.25
N ILE A 258 12.68 -8.17 25.33
CA ILE A 258 12.44 -7.47 26.61
C ILE A 258 11.22 -8.06 27.33
N PHE A 259 10.12 -8.32 26.60
CA PHE A 259 8.91 -8.88 27.19
C PHE A 259 9.13 -10.29 27.75
N VAL A 260 9.84 -11.16 27.02
CA VAL A 260 10.21 -12.50 27.48
C VAL A 260 11.15 -12.42 28.68
N GLY A 261 12.10 -11.47 28.69
CA GLY A 261 13.00 -11.23 29.82
C GLY A 261 12.25 -10.79 31.09
N LEU A 262 11.26 -9.91 30.96
CA LEU A 262 10.42 -9.48 32.08
C LEU A 262 9.57 -10.64 32.63
N LEU A 263 8.97 -11.46 31.76
CA LEU A 263 8.24 -12.67 32.15
C LEU A 263 9.14 -13.65 32.92
N ALA A 264 10.35 -13.90 32.42
CA ALA A 264 11.34 -14.75 33.10
C ALA A 264 11.73 -14.17 34.47
N GLY A 265 11.90 -12.85 34.57
CA GLY A 265 12.19 -12.17 35.83
C GLY A 265 11.07 -12.30 36.87
N VAL A 266 9.81 -12.14 36.45
CA VAL A 266 8.64 -12.33 37.33
C VAL A 266 8.56 -13.78 37.83
N LEU A 267 8.75 -14.76 36.95
CA LEU A 267 8.76 -16.18 37.32
C LEU A 267 9.93 -16.53 38.27
N PHE A 268 11.10 -15.94 38.06
CA PHE A 268 12.24 -16.12 38.95
C PHE A 268 11.97 -15.54 40.35
N PHE A 269 11.36 -14.36 40.44
CA PHE A 269 11.03 -13.74 41.73
C PHE A 269 9.93 -14.49 42.48
N THR A 270 8.92 -15.01 41.79
CA THR A 270 7.87 -15.83 42.43
C THR A 270 8.46 -17.12 43.00
N TRP A 271 9.34 -17.80 42.26
CA TRP A 271 10.08 -18.96 42.76
C TRP A 271 11.02 -18.60 43.92
N TYR A 272 11.81 -17.52 43.79
CA TYR A 272 12.75 -17.09 44.82
C TYR A 272 12.03 -16.76 46.14
N SER A 273 10.87 -16.09 46.06
CA SER A 273 10.05 -15.80 47.23
C SER A 273 9.51 -17.08 47.89
N GLN A 274 9.05 -18.06 47.10
CA GLN A 274 8.56 -19.33 47.64
C GLN A 274 9.66 -20.11 48.39
N THR A 275 10.90 -20.13 47.88
CA THR A 275 12.01 -20.84 48.57
C THR A 275 12.37 -20.25 49.93
N LYS A 276 12.08 -18.97 50.19
CA LYS A 276 12.28 -18.35 51.53
C LYS A 276 11.18 -18.76 52.51
N ILE A 277 9.93 -18.82 52.06
CA ILE A 277 8.79 -19.24 52.90
C ILE A 277 8.97 -20.70 53.35
N SER A 278 9.40 -21.58 52.45
CA SER A 278 9.69 -22.98 52.81
C SER A 278 10.82 -23.13 53.83
N LYS A 279 11.80 -22.21 53.86
CA LYS A 279 12.86 -22.20 54.87
C LYS A 279 12.35 -21.74 56.23
N GLU A 280 11.45 -20.77 56.29
CA GLU A 280 10.84 -20.31 57.54
C GLU A 280 9.89 -21.33 58.14
N GLU A 281 9.11 -22.05 57.32
CA GLU A 281 8.31 -23.20 57.77
C GLU A 281 9.18 -24.35 58.30
N LEU A 282 10.29 -24.67 57.62
CA LEU A 282 11.22 -25.70 58.10
C LEU A 282 11.95 -25.30 59.39
N LEU A 283 12.33 -24.01 59.52
CA LEU A 283 13.00 -23.50 60.71
C LEU A 283 12.04 -23.39 61.90
N SER A 284 10.79 -23.00 61.67
CA SER A 284 9.76 -22.97 62.71
C SER A 284 9.35 -24.39 63.15
N ALA A 285 9.22 -25.34 62.20
CA ALA A 285 9.04 -26.75 62.52
C ALA A 285 10.20 -27.33 63.34
N ARG A 286 11.46 -27.00 62.99
CA ARG A 286 12.65 -27.39 63.76
C ARG A 286 12.65 -26.80 65.17
N LYS A 287 12.28 -25.53 65.31
CA LYS A 287 12.27 -24.82 66.59
C LYS A 287 11.15 -25.30 67.53
N ASN A 288 10.01 -25.70 66.96
CA ASN A 288 8.93 -26.34 67.71
C ASN A 288 9.27 -27.79 68.12
N ALA A 289 10.04 -28.51 67.29
CA ALA A 289 10.48 -29.88 67.60
C ALA A 289 11.61 -29.94 68.65
N PHE A 290 12.43 -28.89 68.79
CA PHE A 290 13.57 -28.85 69.71
C PHE A 290 13.74 -27.46 70.38
N PRO A 291 13.04 -27.18 71.49
CA PRO A 291 13.27 -25.97 72.28
C PRO A 291 14.56 -26.09 73.10
N GLU A 292 15.53 -25.18 72.87
CA GLU A 292 16.78 -25.13 73.62
C GLU A 292 16.56 -24.63 75.08
N SER A 293 16.96 -25.46 76.04
CA SER A 293 16.93 -25.19 77.49
C SER A 293 18.15 -24.37 77.91
N THR A 294 17.92 -23.24 78.59
CA THR A 294 18.93 -22.38 79.22
C THR A 294 19.19 -22.80 80.68
N ALA A 295 20.42 -23.22 80.99
CA ALA A 295 21.00 -23.35 82.34
C ALA A 295 22.52 -23.52 82.14
N GLN A 296 23.47 -22.80 82.75
CA GLN A 296 23.54 -22.07 84.02
C GLN A 296 24.65 -21.01 83.93
N LYS A 297 24.52 -19.94 84.72
CA LYS A 297 25.48 -18.85 84.91
C LYS A 297 25.89 -18.84 86.39
N GLY A 298 27.19 -18.72 86.65
CA GLY A 298 27.81 -18.38 87.95
C GLY A 298 28.63 -19.52 88.55
N LYS A 299 29.76 -19.30 89.22
CA LYS A 299 30.58 -18.10 89.53
C LYS A 299 31.75 -18.65 90.40
N GLU A 300 32.86 -17.92 90.44
CA GLU A 300 33.98 -17.88 91.44
C GLU A 300 35.32 -17.88 90.69
N GLU A 301 36.05 -16.76 90.62
CA GLU A 301 36.91 -16.18 91.69
C GLU A 301 38.03 -17.19 92.04
N ASP A 302 39.33 -16.89 92.06
CA ASP A 302 40.03 -15.71 92.57
C ASP A 302 41.56 -15.86 92.32
N LYS A 303 42.28 -14.75 92.48
CA LYS A 303 43.69 -14.57 92.88
C LYS A 303 44.85 -14.63 91.87
N ALA A 304 45.39 -13.40 91.73
CA ALA A 304 46.77 -13.01 92.04
C ALA A 304 47.80 -12.99 90.90
N GLY A 305 48.29 -11.77 90.62
CA GLY A 305 49.63 -11.55 90.09
C GLY A 305 50.70 -12.02 91.09
N VAL A 306 52.00 -11.90 90.84
CA VAL A 306 52.79 -11.03 89.96
C VAL A 306 54.11 -11.82 89.66
N PRO A 307 55.25 -11.23 89.24
CA PRO A 307 55.84 -11.39 87.91
C PRO A 307 57.19 -12.14 87.86
N LYS A 308 57.57 -12.64 86.70
CA LYS A 308 58.65 -12.13 85.84
C LYS A 308 58.84 -13.06 84.65
#